data_AF-A0A1G9IKA3-F1
#
_entry.id   AF-A0A1G9IKA3-F1
#
_cell.length_a   1.000
_cell.length_b   1.000
_cell.length_c   1.000
_cell.angle_alpha   90.00
_cell.angle_beta   90.00
_cell.angle_gamma   90.00
#
_symmetry.space_group_name_H-M   'P 1'
#
loop_
_entity.id
_entity.type
_entity.pdbx_description
1 polymer ?
#
loop_
_entity_poly.entity_id
_entity_poly.type
_entity_poly.pdbx_seq_one_letter_code
_entity_poly.pdbx_strand_id
1 'polypeptide(L)'
;MRKGLYQHLYGEPLPDFDASREVGRRVFWVNTVPYKPTGNKAWSMAVKKRFQPLMAELLVEHWQGRELITLGREAFAWFGINQPREARQALEAFWSRGDRFEASHTTTLVLDDKREATLSLAPLPHPSPLNQTWFKRFPALLEARLKALDVASRLG
;
A
#
# COMPACT_ATOMS: atom_id res chain seq x y z
N MET A 1 -3.97 -0.86 -11.47
CA MET A 1 -3.19 -1.84 -10.68
C MET A 1 -2.88 -3.09 -11.49
N ARG A 2 -3.79 -4.07 -11.62
CA ARG A 2 -3.50 -5.36 -12.28
C ARG A 2 -2.96 -5.23 -13.72
N LYS A 3 -3.49 -4.30 -14.53
CA LYS A 3 -2.94 -3.98 -15.85
C LYS A 3 -1.45 -3.60 -15.81
N GLY A 4 -1.06 -2.74 -14.86
CA GLY A 4 0.35 -2.31 -14.72
C GLY A 4 1.24 -3.43 -14.20
N LEU A 5 0.74 -4.26 -13.28
CA LEU A 5 1.46 -5.44 -12.81
C LEU A 5 1.69 -6.46 -13.94
N TYR A 6 0.66 -6.76 -14.73
CA TYR A 6 0.75 -7.66 -15.87
C TYR A 6 1.76 -7.16 -16.91
N GLN A 7 1.65 -5.89 -17.31
CA GLN A 7 2.58 -5.25 -18.23
C GLN A 7 4.03 -5.31 -17.73
N HIS A 8 4.25 -5.14 -16.42
CA HIS A 8 5.59 -5.20 -15.83
C HIS A 8 6.18 -6.62 -15.84
N LEU A 9 5.37 -7.64 -15.57
CA LEU A 9 5.82 -9.04 -15.50
C LEU A 9 6.01 -9.66 -16.88
N TYR A 10 5.15 -9.34 -17.83
CA TYR A 10 5.10 -10.04 -19.12
C TYR A 10 5.48 -9.17 -20.32
N GLY A 11 5.63 -7.85 -20.14
CA GLY A 11 5.93 -6.93 -21.25
C GLY A 11 4.76 -6.68 -22.22
N GLU A 12 3.59 -7.24 -21.94
CA GLU A 12 2.42 -7.22 -22.83
C GLU A 12 1.19 -6.57 -22.17
N PRO A 13 0.25 -6.02 -22.96
CA PRO A 13 -1.01 -5.52 -22.40
C PRO A 13 -1.84 -6.67 -21.82
N LEU A 14 -2.54 -6.40 -20.72
CA LEU A 14 -3.44 -7.36 -20.09
C LEU A 14 -4.54 -7.82 -21.07
N PRO A 15 -4.59 -9.11 -21.45
CA PRO A 15 -5.45 -9.57 -22.55
C PRO A 15 -6.92 -9.70 -22.13
N ASP A 16 -7.19 -10.24 -20.94
CA ASP A 16 -8.54 -10.54 -20.49
C ASP A 16 -8.68 -10.54 -18.95
N PHE A 17 -9.88 -10.89 -18.49
CA PHE A 17 -10.22 -10.93 -17.06
C PHE A 17 -9.58 -12.10 -16.32
N ASP A 18 -9.36 -13.24 -16.97
CA ASP A 18 -8.77 -14.40 -16.32
C ASP A 18 -7.27 -14.18 -16.07
N ALA A 19 -6.56 -13.62 -17.05
CA ALA A 19 -5.20 -13.11 -16.88
C ALA A 19 -5.13 -12.06 -15.76
N SER A 20 -6.15 -11.20 -15.63
CA SER A 20 -6.23 -10.19 -14.55
C SER A 20 -6.33 -10.84 -13.18
N ARG A 21 -7.14 -11.89 -13.05
CA ARG A 21 -7.27 -12.64 -11.80
C ARG A 21 -5.98 -13.38 -11.47
N GLU A 22 -5.38 -14.02 -12.45
CA GLU A 22 -4.19 -14.84 -12.27
C GLU A 22 -2.98 -13.99 -11.85
N VAL A 23 -2.70 -12.89 -12.57
CA VAL A 23 -1.63 -11.98 -12.14
C VAL A 23 -1.92 -11.37 -10.76
N GLY A 24 -3.20 -11.19 -10.43
CA GLY A 24 -3.63 -10.71 -9.13
C GLY A 24 -3.32 -11.68 -7.99
N ARG A 25 -3.20 -12.99 -8.24
CA ARG A 25 -2.89 -13.99 -7.19
C ARG A 25 -1.44 -13.94 -6.72
N ARG A 26 -0.53 -13.37 -7.51
CA ARG A 26 0.90 -13.24 -7.18
C ARG A 26 1.20 -12.21 -6.10
N VAL A 27 0.22 -11.37 -5.74
CA VAL A 27 0.36 -10.35 -4.71
C VAL A 27 -0.82 -10.37 -3.74
N PHE A 28 -0.59 -9.92 -2.52
CA PHE A 28 -1.65 -9.77 -1.53
C PHE A 28 -2.32 -8.40 -1.64
N TRP A 29 -3.64 -8.39 -1.88
CA TRP A 29 -4.44 -7.16 -1.94
C TRP A 29 -5.20 -6.98 -0.64
N VAL A 30 -5.01 -5.84 0.00
CA VAL A 30 -5.60 -5.60 1.30
C VAL A 30 -6.07 -4.15 1.46
N ASN A 31 -7.21 -3.99 2.11
CA ASN A 31 -7.69 -2.69 2.56
C ASN A 31 -7.39 -2.54 4.06
N THR A 32 -7.05 -1.32 4.48
CA THR A 32 -6.82 -1.01 5.90
C THR A 32 -8.09 -1.07 6.76
N VAL A 33 -9.26 -1.13 6.11
CA VAL A 33 -10.54 -1.50 6.70
C VAL A 33 -11.20 -2.48 5.72
N PRO A 34 -11.47 -3.75 6.12
CA PRO A 34 -11.88 -4.81 5.21
C PRO A 34 -13.38 -4.77 4.84
N TYR A 35 -13.94 -3.57 4.68
CA TYR A 35 -15.34 -3.35 4.33
C TYR A 35 -15.47 -2.27 3.25
N LYS A 36 -16.59 -2.32 2.52
CA LYS A 36 -16.96 -1.26 1.59
C LYS A 36 -17.53 -0.07 2.38
N PRO A 37 -17.00 1.15 2.20
CA PRO A 37 -17.56 2.33 2.86
C PRO A 37 -18.94 2.69 2.30
N THR A 38 -19.85 3.08 3.20
CA THR A 38 -21.16 3.60 2.82
C THR A 38 -21.01 4.88 2.00
N GLY A 39 -21.59 4.90 0.80
CA GLY A 39 -21.54 6.05 -0.10
C GLY A 39 -20.13 6.42 -0.59
N ASN A 40 -19.17 5.49 -0.56
CA ASN A 40 -17.77 5.72 -0.94
C ASN A 40 -17.06 6.82 -0.12
N LYS A 41 -17.54 7.11 1.10
CA LYS A 41 -16.92 8.09 2.00
C LYS A 41 -15.70 7.50 2.70
N ALA A 42 -14.73 8.35 3.04
CA ALA A 42 -13.59 7.91 3.85
C ALA A 42 -14.04 7.43 5.23
N TRP A 43 -13.40 6.39 5.74
CA TRP A 43 -13.64 5.89 7.09
C TRP A 43 -13.29 6.94 8.16
N SER A 44 -14.11 7.02 9.21
CA SER A 44 -13.79 7.87 10.37
C SER A 44 -12.57 7.33 11.11
N MET A 45 -11.91 8.20 11.90
CA MET A 45 -10.79 7.77 12.73
C MET A 45 -11.18 6.71 13.77
N ALA A 46 -12.41 6.73 14.26
CA ALA A 46 -12.92 5.70 15.18
C ALA A 46 -12.95 4.32 14.51
N VAL A 47 -13.44 4.23 13.26
CA VAL A 47 -13.45 2.97 12.50
C VAL A 47 -12.03 2.50 12.22
N LYS A 48 -11.15 3.40 11.75
CA LYS A 48 -9.74 3.06 11.47
C LYS A 48 -9.04 2.54 12.73
N LYS A 49 -9.19 3.20 13.87
CA LYS A 49 -8.62 2.76 15.16
C LYS A 49 -9.12 1.39 15.59
N ARG A 50 -10.41 1.09 15.35
CA ARG A 50 -11.01 -0.20 15.70
C ARG A 50 -10.48 -1.35 14.84
N PHE A 51 -10.25 -1.12 13.55
CA PHE A 51 -9.77 -2.15 12.63
C PHE A 51 -8.24 -2.22 12.52
N GLN A 52 -7.53 -1.20 12.98
CA GLN A 52 -6.07 -1.17 12.89
C GLN A 52 -5.41 -2.38 13.57
N PRO A 53 -5.79 -2.79 14.79
CA PRO A 53 -5.15 -3.95 15.45
C PRO A 53 -5.27 -5.23 14.63
N LEU A 54 -6.46 -5.54 14.10
CA LEU A 54 -6.69 -6.73 13.28
C LEU A 54 -5.79 -6.78 12.03
N MET A 55 -5.68 -5.64 11.33
CA MET A 55 -4.85 -5.58 10.14
C MET A 55 -3.35 -5.52 10.48
N ALA A 56 -2.97 -4.96 11.63
CA ALA A 56 -1.60 -4.97 12.11
C ALA A 56 -1.15 -6.38 12.50
N GLU A 57 -2.01 -7.14 13.19
CA GLU A 57 -1.80 -8.55 13.54
C GLU A 57 -1.51 -9.39 12.29
N LEU A 58 -2.34 -9.23 11.24
CA LEU A 58 -2.12 -9.87 9.94
C LEU A 58 -0.72 -9.58 9.37
N LEU A 59 -0.28 -8.32 9.42
CA LEU A 59 1.01 -7.90 8.87
C LEU A 59 2.21 -8.34 9.72
N VAL A 60 2.04 -8.40 11.04
CA VAL A 60 3.10 -8.78 11.98
C VAL A 60 3.28 -10.29 12.04
N GLU A 61 2.18 -11.06 12.09
CA GLU A 61 2.23 -12.49 12.42
C GLU A 61 2.11 -13.41 11.21
N HIS A 62 1.26 -13.04 10.25
CA HIS A 62 0.85 -13.96 9.20
C HIS A 62 1.47 -13.62 7.86
N TRP A 63 1.74 -12.34 7.62
CA TRP A 63 2.35 -11.89 6.38
C TRP A 63 3.86 -12.12 6.44
N GLN A 64 4.41 -12.75 5.41
CA GLN A 64 5.86 -12.96 5.29
C GLN A 64 6.54 -11.86 4.46
N GLY A 65 5.79 -11.14 3.63
CA GLY A 65 6.33 -9.99 2.91
C GLY A 65 6.68 -8.85 3.87
N ARG A 66 7.68 -8.05 3.51
CA ARG A 66 8.12 -6.88 4.30
C ARG A 66 8.06 -5.57 3.53
N GLU A 67 7.58 -5.61 2.29
CA GLU A 67 7.42 -4.44 1.44
C GLU A 67 5.94 -4.27 1.08
N LEU A 68 5.45 -3.03 1.17
CA LEU A 68 4.06 -2.70 0.88
C LEU A 68 3.98 -1.47 0.00
N ILE A 69 3.17 -1.54 -1.05
CA ILE A 69 2.77 -0.37 -1.82
C ILE A 69 1.50 0.21 -1.20
N THR A 70 1.58 1.38 -0.56
CA THR A 70 0.42 2.06 0.02
C THR A 70 -0.20 3.02 -1.00
N LEU A 71 -1.52 2.99 -1.17
CA LEU A 71 -2.22 3.83 -2.15
C LEU A 71 -2.88 5.03 -1.48
N GLY A 72 -2.23 6.20 -1.58
CA GLY A 72 -2.69 7.47 -1.05
C GLY A 72 -2.30 7.73 0.40
N ARG A 73 -2.54 8.98 0.84
CA ARG A 73 -2.15 9.47 2.18
C ARG A 73 -2.77 8.65 3.30
N GLU A 74 -4.05 8.30 3.17
CA GLU A 74 -4.78 7.60 4.23
C GLU A 74 -4.23 6.18 4.46
N ALA A 75 -3.88 5.46 3.39
CA ALA A 75 -3.27 4.14 3.52
C ALA A 75 -1.86 4.21 4.11
N PHE A 76 -1.09 5.25 3.77
CA PHE A 76 0.25 5.46 4.33
C PHE A 76 0.20 5.88 5.81
N ALA A 77 -0.65 6.84 6.15
CA ALA A 77 -0.79 7.34 7.53
C ALA A 77 -1.42 6.31 8.48
N TRP A 78 -2.10 5.29 7.95
CA TRP A 78 -2.66 4.19 8.74
C TRP A 78 -1.60 3.49 9.61
N PHE A 79 -0.35 3.41 9.14
CA PHE A 79 0.77 2.83 9.90
C PHE A 79 1.15 3.63 11.15
N GLY A 80 0.65 4.85 11.33
CA GLY A 80 0.86 5.64 12.56
C GLY A 80 -0.28 5.53 13.58
N ILE A 81 -1.34 4.79 13.27
CA ILE A 81 -2.50 4.62 14.16
C ILE A 81 -2.14 3.60 15.26
N ASN A 82 -2.43 3.94 16.51
CA ASN A 82 -2.09 3.15 17.69
C ASN A 82 -0.58 2.84 17.83
N GLN A 83 0.27 3.61 17.16
CA GLN A 83 1.72 3.50 17.25
C GLN A 83 2.32 4.62 18.12
N PRO A 84 3.56 4.47 18.60
CA PRO A 84 4.28 5.53 19.30
C PRO A 84 4.29 6.85 18.51
N ARG A 85 4.38 7.96 19.25
CA ARG A 85 4.32 9.31 18.68
C ARG A 85 5.40 9.53 17.62
N GLU A 86 6.58 8.97 17.86
CA GLU A 86 7.77 9.07 17.04
C GLU A 86 7.53 8.45 15.66
N ALA A 87 6.88 7.28 15.61
CA ALA A 87 6.54 6.60 14.36
C ALA A 87 5.58 7.46 13.52
N ARG A 88 4.56 8.04 14.17
CA ARG A 88 3.64 8.96 13.51
C ARG A 88 4.34 10.21 12.97
N GLN A 89 5.22 10.82 13.76
CA GLN A 89 5.98 11.99 13.33
C GLN A 89 6.90 11.68 12.14
N ALA A 90 7.54 10.51 12.14
CA ALA A 90 8.38 10.06 11.03
C ALA A 90 7.57 9.86 9.74
N LEU A 91 6.36 9.29 9.83
CA LEU A 91 5.43 9.17 8.70
C LEU A 91 4.99 10.54 8.16
N GLU A 92 4.65 11.49 9.03
CA GLU A 92 4.25 12.85 8.64
C GLU A 92 5.41 13.63 7.99
N ALA A 93 6.63 13.50 8.52
CA ALA A 93 7.84 14.09 7.95
C ALA A 93 8.15 13.49 6.57
N PHE A 94 8.10 12.16 6.44
CA PHE A 94 8.27 11.49 5.15
C PHE A 94 7.23 11.95 4.14
N TRP A 95 5.96 12.01 4.54
CA TRP A 95 4.87 12.40 3.65
C TRP A 95 5.02 13.84 3.15
N SER A 96 5.77 14.70 3.82
CA SER A 96 6.01 16.09 3.40
C SER A 96 7.05 16.19 2.27
N ARG A 97 7.86 15.15 2.03
CA ARG A 97 8.92 15.13 1.02
C ARG A 97 8.39 15.26 -0.41
N GLY A 98 9.15 15.94 -1.27
CA GLY A 98 8.85 16.08 -2.70
C GLY A 98 8.96 14.77 -3.50
N ASP A 99 9.88 13.90 -3.10
CA ASP A 99 10.22 12.60 -3.72
C ASP A 99 9.53 11.40 -3.06
N ARG A 100 8.44 11.65 -2.31
CA ARG A 100 7.75 10.62 -1.53
C ARG A 100 7.28 9.43 -2.35
N PHE A 101 6.97 9.60 -3.64
CA PHE A 101 6.47 8.51 -4.49
C PHE A 101 7.58 7.71 -5.16
N GLU A 102 8.81 8.18 -5.06
CA GLU A 102 10.04 7.57 -5.54
C GLU A 102 10.80 6.88 -4.40
N ALA A 103 10.77 7.46 -3.20
CA ALA A 103 11.40 6.91 -2.00
C ALA A 103 10.53 5.86 -1.27
N SER A 104 11.15 5.10 -0.38
CA SER A 104 10.45 4.23 0.58
C SER A 104 10.67 4.71 2.01
N HIS A 105 9.73 4.40 2.90
CA HIS A 105 9.80 4.68 4.33
C HIS A 105 9.78 3.40 5.13
N THR A 106 10.80 3.18 5.97
CA THR A 106 10.82 2.05 6.91
C THR A 106 10.09 2.42 8.18
N THR A 107 9.13 1.61 8.60
CA THR A 107 8.38 1.78 9.86
C THR A 107 8.26 0.46 10.59
N THR A 108 8.20 0.49 11.92
CA THR A 108 7.93 -0.69 12.73
C THR A 108 6.48 -0.62 13.23
N LEU A 109 5.69 -1.65 12.94
CA LEU A 109 4.40 -1.86 13.58
C LEU A 109 4.60 -2.67 14.84
N VAL A 110 4.12 -2.15 15.96
CA VAL A 110 4.15 -2.79 17.27
C VAL A 110 2.70 -3.10 17.69
N LEU A 111 2.45 -4.34 18.08
CA LEU A 111 1.19 -4.80 18.66
C LEU A 111 1.14 -4.52 20.17
N ASP A 112 -0.05 -4.60 20.77
CA ASP A 112 -0.24 -4.31 22.20
C ASP A 112 0.58 -5.27 23.11
N ASP A 113 0.79 -6.51 22.66
CA ASP A 113 1.60 -7.52 23.34
C ASP A 113 3.11 -7.46 23.03
N LYS A 114 3.55 -6.37 22.39
CA LYS A 114 4.94 -6.07 22.01
C LYS A 114 5.52 -6.89 20.86
N ARG A 115 4.75 -7.76 20.22
CA ARG A 115 5.18 -8.33 18.94
C ARG A 115 5.27 -7.23 17.90
N GLU A 116 6.23 -7.33 17.00
CA GLU A 116 6.50 -6.28 16.02
C GLU A 116 7.01 -6.81 14.68
N ALA A 117 6.82 -6.00 13.65
CA ALA A 117 7.43 -6.22 12.35
C ALA A 117 7.87 -4.89 11.72
N THR A 118 9.08 -4.88 11.17
CA THR A 118 9.58 -3.77 10.37
C THR A 118 9.14 -3.94 8.92
N LEU A 119 8.54 -2.89 8.37
CA LEU A 119 7.95 -2.86 7.04
C LEU A 119 8.52 -1.68 6.25
N SER A 120 8.80 -1.92 4.97
CA SER A 120 9.17 -0.90 4.00
C SER A 120 7.93 -0.46 3.22
N LEU A 121 7.54 0.79 3.41
CA LEU A 121 6.39 1.41 2.77
C LEU A 121 6.83 2.15 1.51
N ALA A 122 6.26 1.76 0.38
CA ALA A 122 6.48 2.35 -0.94
C ALA A 122 5.21 3.10 -1.39
N PRO A 123 5.02 4.36 -1.00
CA PRO A 123 3.76 5.02 -1.27
C PRO A 123 3.62 5.38 -2.75
N LEU A 124 2.37 5.31 -3.21
CA LEU A 124 1.90 5.85 -4.48
C LEU A 124 0.68 6.72 -4.21
N PRO A 125 0.32 7.66 -5.11
CA PRO A 125 -0.94 8.37 -4.98
C PRO A 125 -2.13 7.42 -5.15
N HIS A 126 -3.29 7.79 -4.60
CA HIS A 126 -4.49 6.96 -4.77
C HIS A 126 -4.96 7.00 -6.24
N PRO A 127 -5.24 5.86 -6.90
CA PRO A 127 -5.63 5.80 -8.32
C PRO A 127 -7.11 6.17 -8.55
N SER A 128 -7.68 7.10 -7.79
CA SER A 128 -9.10 7.48 -7.95
C SER A 128 -9.26 8.42 -9.15
N PRO A 129 -10.24 8.19 -10.04
CA PRO A 129 -10.55 9.10 -11.15
C PRO A 129 -10.92 10.52 -10.70
N LEU A 130 -11.37 10.68 -9.45
CA LEU A 130 -11.76 11.98 -8.87
C LEU A 130 -10.57 12.93 -8.69
N ASN A 131 -9.34 12.41 -8.66
CA ASN A 131 -8.14 13.24 -8.64
C ASN A 131 -7.40 13.11 -9.99
N GLN A 132 -7.84 13.91 -10.98
CA GLN A 132 -7.34 13.80 -12.36
C GLN A 132 -5.82 13.96 -12.48
N THR A 133 -5.22 14.83 -11.65
CA THR A 133 -3.77 15.05 -11.62
C THR A 133 -3.03 13.76 -11.33
N TRP A 134 -3.42 13.04 -10.28
CA TRP A 134 -2.76 11.79 -9.93
C TRP A 134 -3.20 10.62 -10.80
N PHE A 135 -4.47 10.59 -11.23
CA PHE A 135 -4.98 9.52 -12.07
C PHE A 135 -4.16 9.37 -13.36
N LYS A 136 -3.82 10.48 -14.02
CA LYS A 136 -2.99 10.47 -15.24
C LYS A 136 -1.54 10.06 -14.99
N ARG A 137 -0.97 10.42 -13.83
CA ARG A 137 0.44 10.14 -13.47
C ARG A 137 0.63 8.74 -12.86
N PHE A 138 -0.43 8.15 -12.33
CA PHE A 138 -0.39 6.90 -11.59
C PHE A 138 0.25 5.74 -12.37
N PRO A 139 -0.05 5.50 -13.67
CA PRO A 139 0.54 4.37 -14.39
C PRO A 139 2.07 4.40 -14.43
N ALA A 140 2.66 5.56 -14.75
CA ALA A 140 4.11 5.73 -14.80
C ALA A 140 4.76 5.58 -13.42
N LEU A 141 4.12 6.10 -12.37
CA LEU A 141 4.60 5.94 -10.99
C LEU A 141 4.54 4.48 -10.53
N LEU A 142 3.49 3.75 -10.89
CA LEU A 142 3.37 2.33 -10.59
C LEU A 142 4.47 1.53 -11.31
N GLU A 143 4.69 1.78 -12.60
CA GLU A 143 5.74 1.11 -13.37
C GLU A 143 7.13 1.35 -12.76
N ALA A 144 7.47 2.61 -12.47
CA ALA A 144 8.72 2.96 -11.81
C ALA A 144 8.86 2.25 -10.45
N ARG A 145 7.76 2.16 -9.69
CA ARG A 145 7.76 1.49 -8.40
C ARG A 145 7.97 -0.03 -8.51
N LEU A 146 7.29 -0.69 -9.41
CA LEU A 146 7.45 -2.13 -9.64
C LEU A 146 8.89 -2.46 -10.05
N LYS A 147 9.49 -1.62 -10.90
CA LYS A 147 10.91 -1.73 -11.27
C LYS A 147 11.85 -1.49 -10.08
N ALA A 148 11.62 -0.45 -9.29
CA ALA A 148 12.47 -0.15 -8.12
C ALA A 148 12.44 -1.24 -7.04
N LEU A 149 11.31 -1.95 -6.92
CA LEU A 149 11.15 -3.09 -6.01
C LEU A 149 11.58 -4.42 -6.64
N ASP A 150 12.03 -4.41 -7.89
CA ASP A 150 12.43 -5.60 -8.65
C ASP A 150 11.35 -6.70 -8.64
N VAL A 151 10.11 -6.32 -8.88
CA VAL A 151 8.96 -7.23 -8.75
C VAL A 151 9.01 -8.39 -9.74
N ALA A 152 9.56 -8.18 -10.93
CA ALA A 152 9.69 -9.22 -11.95
C ALA A 152 10.59 -10.38 -11.51
N SER A 153 11.70 -10.12 -10.80
CA SER A 153 12.57 -11.20 -10.30
C SER A 153 11.93 -11.96 -9.14
N ARG A 154 11.14 -11.26 -8.31
CA ARG A 154 10.55 -11.80 -7.09
C ARG A 154 9.26 -12.59 -7.33
N LEU A 155 8.50 -12.19 -8.34
CA LEU A 155 7.22 -12.81 -8.67
C LEU A 155 7.26 -13.59 -9.98
N GLY A 156 8.35 -13.57 -10.73
CA GLY A 156 8.52 -14.25 -12.03
C GLY A 156 8.30 -15.75 -11.96
#